data_AF-A0A5E7DG15-F1
#
_entry.id   AF-A0A5E7DG15-F1
#
_cell.length_a   1.000
_cell.length_b   1.000
_cell.length_c   1.000
_cell.angle_alpha   90.00
_cell.angle_beta   90.00
_cell.angle_gamma   90.00
#
_symmetry.space_group_name_H-M   'P 1'
#
loop_
_entity.id
_entity.type
_entity.pdbx_description
1 polymer ?
#
loop_
_entity_poly.entity_id
_entity_poly.type
_entity_poly.pdbx_seq_one_letter_code
_entity_poly.pdbx_strand_id
1 'polypeptide(L)'
;MARIIGGLAVSHTPTIGFAVDHDKQGDAAWAPIFKSFEPIKTWLAENKPDVLFYIFNDHVTSFFFDHYSAFALGVDDHYDVADEGGGKRDLPSIKGHAALSRHIGNSLVADEFDMSFFRDKPIDHGLFSPMSALLPFKDGWPVEIVPLQVGVLQFPIPSAKRCYKLGQALRRAIESYPQDIKVAIVATGGVSHQVHGERCGFNNPEWDEQFVDLFVNDPERLTEMTLAEYATLGGMEGSEVITWLIMRGALSANVNKLHQDYYLPSMTGIATLLLENQAREVPVDVLERHRKHINHQLAGIEKLQGTYPFTLERSHKGYRLNRFLHNLIDPLWRARFLEVQDQLFDEHQLTPQERDMVRRRDWQALIQYGAIFFLLEKLGAVTGVSNLHIYAAMKGLSLEAFQQTRNQQVTYSVAGKQ
;
A
#
# COMPACT_ATOMS: atom_id res chain seq x y z
N MET A 1 -16.83 -15.39 3.70
CA MET A 1 -15.73 -14.95 2.82
C MET A 1 -15.95 -13.49 2.51
N ALA A 2 -14.90 -12.73 2.23
CA ALA A 2 -15.06 -11.30 2.03
C ALA A 2 -15.87 -11.03 0.77
N ARG A 3 -16.67 -9.96 0.81
CA ARG A 3 -17.56 -9.56 -0.28
C ARG A 3 -17.24 -8.15 -0.72
N ILE A 4 -17.11 -7.96 -2.02
CA ILE A 4 -17.00 -6.62 -2.63
C ILE A 4 -18.43 -6.06 -2.73
N ILE A 5 -18.71 -4.96 -2.04
CA ILE A 5 -20.06 -4.37 -2.01
C ILE A 5 -20.26 -3.30 -3.09
N GLY A 6 -19.19 -2.66 -3.55
CA GLY A 6 -19.26 -1.59 -4.53
C GLY A 6 -17.90 -0.96 -4.81
N GLY A 7 -17.89 -0.05 -5.79
CA GLY A 7 -16.74 0.75 -6.16
C GLY A 7 -17.07 2.24 -6.12
N LEU A 8 -16.11 3.04 -5.65
CA LEU A 8 -16.21 4.48 -5.55
C LEU A 8 -15.06 5.08 -6.34
N ALA A 9 -15.36 5.99 -7.28
CA ALA A 9 -14.33 6.77 -7.93
C ALA A 9 -14.50 8.26 -7.59
N VAL A 10 -13.41 8.90 -7.20
CA VAL A 10 -13.44 10.28 -6.72
C VAL A 10 -12.10 10.99 -6.98
N SER A 11 -12.15 12.20 -7.54
CA SER A 11 -10.95 13.04 -7.67
C SER A 11 -10.31 13.29 -6.31
N HIS A 12 -8.97 13.33 -6.23
CA HIS A 12 -8.25 13.53 -4.95
C HIS A 12 -7.53 14.86 -4.82
N THR A 13 -7.80 15.83 -5.71
CA THR A 13 -7.12 17.13 -5.71
C THR A 13 -7.01 17.72 -4.29
N PRO A 14 -5.86 18.30 -3.89
CA PRO A 14 -5.67 18.88 -2.56
C PRO A 14 -6.67 20.01 -2.25
N THR A 15 -7.28 20.59 -3.30
CA THR A 15 -8.38 21.54 -3.25
C THR A 15 -9.55 21.03 -2.39
N ILE A 16 -9.88 19.73 -2.43
CA ILE A 16 -10.95 19.15 -1.59
C ILE A 16 -10.57 19.20 -0.11
N GLY A 17 -9.38 18.70 0.24
CA GLY A 17 -8.85 18.73 1.61
C GLY A 17 -8.75 20.16 2.15
N PHE A 18 -8.25 21.10 1.35
CA PHE A 18 -8.21 22.52 1.71
C PHE A 18 -9.60 23.05 2.09
N ALA A 19 -10.62 22.72 1.32
CA ALA A 19 -11.98 23.17 1.59
C ALA A 19 -12.59 22.54 2.85
N VAL A 20 -12.20 21.30 3.19
CA VAL A 20 -12.57 20.67 4.46
C VAL A 20 -11.93 21.41 5.62
N ASP A 21 -10.61 21.64 5.54
CA ASP A 21 -9.80 22.16 6.63
C ASP A 21 -10.10 23.65 6.95
N HIS A 22 -10.69 24.39 5.99
CA HIS A 22 -11.03 25.81 6.11
C HIS A 22 -12.54 26.10 6.17
N ASP A 23 -13.35 25.09 6.50
CA ASP A 23 -14.80 25.19 6.66
C ASP A 23 -15.52 25.81 5.43
N LYS A 24 -15.06 25.46 4.21
CA LYS A 24 -15.55 26.04 2.94
C LYS A 24 -16.73 25.29 2.33
N GLN A 25 -17.20 24.21 2.96
CA GLN A 25 -18.19 23.32 2.37
C GLN A 25 -19.53 24.00 2.07
N GLY A 26 -19.88 25.07 2.80
CA GLY A 26 -21.08 25.88 2.57
C GLY A 26 -20.90 27.04 1.59
N ASP A 27 -19.66 27.38 1.20
CA ASP A 27 -19.39 28.51 0.31
C ASP A 27 -19.86 28.18 -1.11
N ALA A 28 -20.48 29.14 -1.81
CA ALA A 28 -21.13 28.91 -3.10
C ALA A 28 -20.21 28.29 -4.19
N ALA A 29 -18.91 28.61 -4.16
CA ALA A 29 -17.92 28.07 -5.09
C ALA A 29 -17.51 26.62 -4.79
N TRP A 30 -17.78 26.12 -3.59
CA TRP A 30 -17.34 24.80 -3.10
C TRP A 30 -18.50 23.86 -2.81
N ALA A 31 -19.67 24.40 -2.47
CA ALA A 31 -20.88 23.64 -2.17
C ALA A 31 -21.25 22.60 -3.26
N PRO A 32 -21.09 22.86 -4.58
CA PRO A 32 -21.34 21.84 -5.59
C PRO A 32 -20.45 20.61 -5.44
N ILE A 33 -19.18 20.78 -5.04
CA ILE A 33 -18.26 19.67 -4.75
C ILE A 33 -18.86 18.83 -3.63
N PHE A 34 -19.12 19.42 -2.45
CA PHE A 34 -19.57 18.63 -1.31
C PHE A 34 -20.95 18.01 -1.50
N LYS A 35 -21.84 18.67 -2.24
CA LYS A 35 -23.12 18.11 -2.65
C LYS A 35 -22.93 16.84 -3.49
N SER A 36 -21.98 16.84 -4.43
CA SER A 36 -21.67 15.64 -5.21
C SER A 36 -21.14 14.46 -4.36
N PHE A 37 -20.60 14.72 -3.17
CA PHE A 37 -20.09 13.69 -2.27
C PHE A 37 -21.22 13.09 -1.40
N GLU A 38 -22.35 13.78 -1.20
CA GLU A 38 -23.43 13.37 -0.30
C GLU A 38 -24.00 11.97 -0.58
N PRO A 39 -24.27 11.56 -1.84
CA PRO A 39 -24.77 10.22 -2.13
C PRO A 39 -23.76 9.12 -1.74
N ILE A 40 -22.47 9.38 -1.96
CA ILE A 40 -21.40 8.48 -1.54
C ILE A 40 -21.33 8.40 -0.02
N LYS A 41 -21.37 9.53 0.68
CA LYS A 41 -21.36 9.58 2.16
C LYS A 41 -22.51 8.78 2.74
N THR A 42 -23.70 8.95 2.17
CA THR A 42 -24.91 8.22 2.56
C THR A 42 -24.72 6.72 2.35
N TRP A 43 -24.25 6.33 1.16
CA TRP A 43 -24.00 4.92 0.85
C TRP A 43 -22.96 4.29 1.79
N LEU A 44 -21.87 4.98 2.11
CA LEU A 44 -20.85 4.51 3.06
C LEU A 44 -21.43 4.34 4.48
N ALA A 45 -22.25 5.30 4.93
CA ALA A 45 -22.89 5.25 6.25
C ALA A 45 -23.94 4.12 6.37
N GLU A 46 -24.67 3.84 5.29
CA GLU A 46 -25.67 2.77 5.22
C GLU A 46 -25.02 1.39 5.08
N ASN A 47 -24.06 1.26 4.16
CA ASN A 47 -23.45 -0.03 3.82
C ASN A 47 -22.31 -0.42 4.74
N LYS A 48 -21.68 0.53 5.45
CA LYS A 48 -20.64 0.31 6.47
C LYS A 48 -19.60 -0.73 6.04
N PRO A 49 -18.79 -0.48 4.99
CA PRO A 49 -17.68 -1.37 4.68
C PRO A 49 -16.76 -1.52 5.89
N ASP A 50 -16.27 -2.74 6.14
CA ASP A 50 -15.28 -2.98 7.17
C ASP A 50 -13.90 -2.46 6.69
N VAL A 51 -13.63 -2.61 5.39
CA VAL A 51 -12.37 -2.20 4.76
C VAL A 51 -12.62 -1.43 3.47
N LEU A 52 -11.85 -0.37 3.23
CA LEU A 52 -11.69 0.24 1.92
C LEU A 52 -10.39 -0.26 1.28
N PHE A 53 -10.49 -0.96 0.15
CA PHE A 53 -9.32 -1.16 -0.70
C PHE A 53 -9.10 0.13 -1.50
N TYR A 54 -8.01 0.85 -1.22
CA TYR A 54 -7.87 2.25 -1.60
C TYR A 54 -6.76 2.45 -2.63
N ILE A 55 -7.13 2.77 -3.87
CA ILE A 55 -6.22 2.96 -5.01
C ILE A 55 -5.95 4.45 -5.19
N PHE A 56 -4.68 4.83 -5.15
CA PHE A 56 -4.22 6.21 -5.29
C PHE A 56 -2.81 6.24 -5.89
N ASN A 57 -2.31 7.43 -6.18
CA ASN A 57 -0.90 7.69 -6.43
C ASN A 57 -0.37 8.68 -5.39
N ASP A 58 0.86 8.43 -4.94
CA ASP A 58 1.63 9.37 -4.14
C ASP A 58 2.26 10.41 -5.07
N HIS A 59 2.19 11.67 -4.66
CA HIS A 59 2.65 12.85 -5.40
C HIS A 59 4.09 13.20 -5.03
N VAL A 60 4.96 12.19 -5.04
CA VAL A 60 6.40 12.32 -4.80
C VAL A 60 6.70 12.82 -3.38
N THR A 61 5.92 12.34 -2.41
CA THR A 61 6.07 12.67 -0.99
C THR A 61 6.71 11.49 -0.26
N SER A 62 5.99 10.38 -0.17
CA SER A 62 6.49 9.16 0.48
C SER A 62 7.21 8.22 -0.48
N PHE A 63 6.97 8.36 -1.79
CA PHE A 63 7.58 7.55 -2.84
C PHE A 63 8.38 8.47 -3.77
N PHE A 64 9.69 8.56 -3.49
CA PHE A 64 10.61 9.34 -4.31
C PHE A 64 11.17 8.53 -5.48
N PHE A 65 11.73 9.22 -6.48
CA PHE A 65 12.16 8.63 -7.74
C PHE A 65 13.40 7.72 -7.65
N ASP A 66 14.10 7.71 -6.52
CA ASP A 66 15.19 6.76 -6.25
C ASP A 66 14.68 5.32 -6.05
N HIS A 67 13.42 5.18 -5.60
CA HIS A 67 12.72 3.91 -5.53
C HIS A 67 11.20 4.12 -5.74
N TYR A 68 10.80 4.15 -7.01
CA TYR A 68 9.42 4.38 -7.43
C TYR A 68 8.83 3.13 -8.10
N SER A 69 7.83 2.52 -7.47
CA SER A 69 7.26 1.25 -7.90
C SER A 69 5.98 1.44 -8.72
N ALA A 70 5.74 0.55 -9.69
CA ALA A 70 4.49 0.56 -10.47
C ALA A 70 3.25 0.28 -9.60
N PHE A 71 3.32 -0.74 -8.73
CA PHE A 71 2.26 -1.10 -7.80
C PHE A 71 2.87 -1.37 -6.41
N ALA A 72 2.57 -0.52 -5.43
CA ALA A 72 3.04 -0.66 -4.05
C ALA A 72 1.86 -0.86 -3.09
N LEU A 73 1.78 -2.03 -2.48
CA LEU A 73 0.71 -2.40 -1.55
C LEU A 73 1.14 -2.13 -0.09
N GLY A 74 0.33 -1.37 0.62
CA GLY A 74 0.52 -1.14 2.05
C GLY A 74 0.17 -2.38 2.86
N VAL A 75 1.09 -2.78 3.74
CA VAL A 75 0.96 -3.98 4.59
C VAL A 75 1.16 -3.66 6.08
N ASP A 76 0.77 -2.46 6.49
CA ASP A 76 0.93 -1.92 7.85
C ASP A 76 -0.40 -1.98 8.63
N ASP A 77 -0.32 -1.76 9.94
CA ASP A 77 -1.48 -1.68 10.85
C ASP A 77 -2.09 -0.28 10.91
N HIS A 78 -1.36 0.75 10.47
CA HIS A 78 -1.84 2.13 10.42
C HIS A 78 -1.04 2.97 9.40
N TYR A 79 -1.62 4.11 9.03
CA TYR A 79 -1.06 5.06 8.10
C TYR A 79 -1.24 6.49 8.61
N ASP A 80 -0.13 7.19 8.85
CA ASP A 80 -0.11 8.58 9.26
C ASP A 80 -0.26 9.53 8.08
N VAL A 81 -0.64 10.78 8.36
CA VAL A 81 -0.65 11.87 7.37
C VAL A 81 0.77 12.30 7.03
N ALA A 82 1.06 12.44 5.74
CA ALA A 82 2.34 12.94 5.26
C ALA A 82 2.48 14.45 5.46
N ASP A 83 3.74 14.88 5.61
CA ASP A 83 4.08 16.29 5.47
C ASP A 83 4.45 16.52 4.01
N GLU A 84 3.66 17.35 3.33
CA GLU A 84 3.84 17.68 1.91
C GLU A 84 4.61 19.01 1.72
N GLY A 85 5.35 19.44 2.75
CA GLY A 85 6.14 20.67 2.78
C GLY A 85 5.45 21.84 3.49
N GLY A 86 4.17 21.67 3.87
CA GLY A 86 3.36 22.64 4.61
C GLY A 86 3.08 22.25 6.06
N GLY A 87 3.71 21.20 6.57
CA GLY A 87 3.29 20.54 7.81
C GLY A 87 2.22 19.47 7.54
N LYS A 88 2.10 18.51 8.47
CA LYS A 88 1.04 17.49 8.41
C LYS A 88 -0.33 18.13 8.64
N ARG A 89 -1.34 17.73 7.85
CA ARG A 89 -2.73 18.09 8.14
C ARG A 89 -3.16 17.49 9.48
N ASP A 90 -4.03 18.19 10.21
CA ASP A 90 -4.58 17.76 11.49
C ASP A 90 -5.68 16.71 11.31
N LEU A 91 -5.28 15.51 10.89
CA LEU A 91 -6.13 14.34 10.75
C LEU A 91 -5.53 13.17 11.54
N PRO A 92 -6.35 12.32 12.18
CA PRO A 92 -5.83 11.14 12.85
C PRO A 92 -5.30 10.14 11.82
N SER A 93 -4.38 9.28 12.26
CA SER A 93 -3.94 8.14 11.48
C SER A 93 -5.11 7.19 11.20
N ILE A 94 -5.07 6.55 10.03
CA ILE A 94 -6.08 5.57 9.63
C ILE A 94 -5.56 4.16 9.83
N LYS A 95 -6.40 3.27 10.34
CA LYS A 95 -6.04 1.87 10.57
C LYS A 95 -5.87 1.12 9.25
N GLY A 96 -4.85 0.28 9.17
CA GLY A 96 -4.59 -0.65 8.09
C GLY A 96 -5.10 -2.05 8.41
N HIS A 97 -5.67 -2.75 7.43
CA HIS A 97 -6.14 -4.12 7.60
C HIS A 97 -5.04 -5.14 7.20
N ALA A 98 -3.99 -5.25 8.02
CA ALA A 98 -2.77 -6.00 7.68
C ALA A 98 -3.00 -7.45 7.23
N ALA A 99 -3.96 -8.18 7.82
CA ALA A 99 -4.26 -9.56 7.44
C ALA A 99 -4.81 -9.68 6.00
N LEU A 100 -5.62 -8.71 5.58
CA LEU A 100 -6.18 -8.66 4.22
C LEU A 100 -5.10 -8.20 3.25
N SER A 101 -4.29 -7.19 3.60
CA SER A 101 -3.17 -6.75 2.77
C SER A 101 -2.21 -7.90 2.45
N ARG A 102 -1.86 -8.73 3.43
CA ARG A 102 -0.99 -9.89 3.23
C ARG A 102 -1.62 -10.94 2.32
N HIS A 103 -2.91 -11.23 2.51
CA HIS A 103 -3.64 -12.16 1.65
C HIS A 103 -3.69 -11.68 0.20
N ILE A 104 -4.00 -10.40 -0.01
CA ILE A 104 -4.03 -9.78 -1.33
C ILE A 104 -2.63 -9.78 -1.96
N GLY A 105 -1.61 -9.36 -1.21
CA GLY A 105 -0.23 -9.36 -1.69
C GLY A 105 0.24 -10.73 -2.18
N ASN A 106 0.00 -11.77 -1.38
CA ASN A 106 0.33 -13.15 -1.77
C ASN A 106 -0.46 -13.59 -3.02
N SER A 107 -1.74 -13.21 -3.10
CA SER A 107 -2.58 -13.54 -4.26
C SER A 107 -2.14 -12.87 -5.55
N LEU A 108 -1.77 -11.59 -5.49
CA LEU A 108 -1.35 -10.85 -6.68
C LEU A 108 -0.01 -11.40 -7.21
N VAL A 109 0.92 -11.73 -6.32
CA VAL A 109 2.19 -12.37 -6.70
C VAL A 109 1.96 -13.77 -7.28
N ALA A 110 1.02 -14.55 -6.73
CA ALA A 110 0.66 -15.85 -7.28
C ALA A 110 0.09 -15.74 -8.71
N ASP A 111 -0.68 -14.68 -8.98
CA ASP A 111 -1.23 -14.32 -10.30
C ASP A 111 -0.20 -13.59 -11.22
N GLU A 112 1.10 -13.65 -10.91
CA GLU A 112 2.20 -13.09 -11.71
C GLU A 112 2.14 -11.54 -11.87
N PHE A 113 1.71 -10.84 -10.82
CA PHE A 113 1.95 -9.42 -10.67
C PHE A 113 3.18 -9.16 -9.80
N ASP A 114 4.12 -8.40 -10.34
CA ASP A 114 5.28 -7.91 -9.60
C ASP A 114 4.83 -6.79 -8.66
N MET A 115 4.78 -7.10 -7.37
CA MET A 115 4.31 -6.19 -6.33
C MET A 115 5.48 -5.63 -5.52
N SER A 116 5.41 -4.36 -5.19
CA SER A 116 6.15 -3.76 -4.08
C SER A 116 5.29 -3.74 -2.82
N PHE A 117 5.92 -3.76 -1.65
CA PHE A 117 5.23 -3.71 -0.36
C PHE A 117 5.84 -2.61 0.52
N PHE A 118 5.00 -1.83 1.18
CA PHE A 118 5.47 -0.75 2.05
C PHE A 118 4.82 -0.76 3.43
N ARG A 119 5.54 -0.17 4.37
CA ARG A 119 5.17 0.12 5.77
C ARG A 119 5.85 1.41 6.19
N ASP A 120 5.35 2.03 7.25
CA ASP A 120 5.97 3.21 7.90
C ASP A 120 6.27 4.33 6.91
N LYS A 121 5.39 4.45 5.91
CA LYS A 121 5.33 5.59 5.01
C LYS A 121 4.04 6.32 5.30
N PRO A 122 4.09 7.61 5.64
CA PRO A 122 2.87 8.38 5.76
C PRO A 122 2.22 8.54 4.37
N ILE A 123 0.93 8.85 4.33
CA ILE A 123 0.17 8.95 3.07
C ILE A 123 -0.19 10.42 2.82
N ASP A 124 -0.07 10.84 1.57
CA ASP A 124 -0.31 12.21 1.12
C ASP A 124 -1.81 12.49 0.85
N HIS A 125 -2.07 13.63 0.23
CA HIS A 125 -3.40 14.08 -0.14
C HIS A 125 -4.16 13.12 -1.08
N GLY A 126 -3.47 12.24 -1.82
CA GLY A 126 -4.12 11.25 -2.69
C GLY A 126 -5.11 10.35 -1.94
N LEU A 127 -4.85 10.11 -0.65
CA LEU A 127 -5.81 9.45 0.25
C LEU A 127 -6.59 10.46 1.11
N PHE A 128 -5.89 11.31 1.86
CA PHE A 128 -6.53 12.08 2.93
C PHE A 128 -7.39 13.24 2.42
N SER A 129 -7.21 13.71 1.18
CA SER A 129 -8.04 14.78 0.61
C SER A 129 -9.51 14.35 0.47
N PRO A 130 -9.87 13.37 -0.37
CA PRO A 130 -11.27 12.95 -0.51
C PRO A 130 -11.77 12.22 0.74
N MET A 131 -10.94 11.46 1.46
CA MET A 131 -11.36 10.78 2.70
C MET A 131 -11.89 11.77 3.74
N SER A 132 -11.23 12.92 3.92
CA SER A 132 -11.68 13.97 4.85
C SER A 132 -13.04 14.58 4.48
N ALA A 133 -13.45 14.51 3.21
CA ALA A 133 -14.77 14.94 2.76
C ALA A 133 -15.84 13.83 2.88
N LEU A 134 -15.43 12.57 2.70
CA LEU A 134 -16.32 11.40 2.60
C LEU A 134 -16.66 10.75 3.93
N LEU A 135 -15.76 10.77 4.91
CA LEU A 135 -15.96 10.05 6.18
C LEU A 135 -15.73 10.97 7.38
N PRO A 136 -16.49 10.77 8.48
CA PRO A 136 -16.17 11.42 9.74
C PRO A 136 -14.84 10.89 10.28
N PHE A 137 -14.03 11.78 10.86
CA PHE A 137 -12.71 11.41 11.39
C PHE A 137 -12.40 11.97 12.78
N LYS A 138 -13.28 12.81 13.36
CA LYS A 138 -13.02 13.47 14.66
C LYS A 138 -12.72 12.51 15.80
N ASP A 139 -13.39 11.35 15.81
CA ASP A 139 -13.20 10.28 16.82
C ASP A 139 -12.37 9.11 16.26
N GLY A 140 -11.57 9.36 15.21
CA GLY A 140 -10.94 8.35 14.39
C GLY A 140 -11.81 7.94 13.19
N TRP A 141 -11.21 7.19 12.27
CA TRP A 141 -11.87 6.74 11.04
C TRP A 141 -12.77 5.52 11.31
N PRO A 142 -13.98 5.46 10.73
CA PRO A 142 -14.92 4.36 10.95
C PRO A 142 -14.62 3.09 10.13
N VAL A 143 -13.50 3.08 9.40
CA VAL A 143 -13.10 2.02 8.47
C VAL A 143 -11.61 1.74 8.61
N GLU A 144 -11.20 0.52 8.24
CA GLU A 144 -9.81 0.21 7.97
C GLU A 144 -9.51 0.33 6.46
N ILE A 145 -8.24 0.42 6.09
CA ILE A 145 -7.82 0.51 4.69
C ILE A 145 -6.80 -0.55 4.29
N VAL A 146 -6.78 -0.84 2.99
CA VAL A 146 -5.65 -1.49 2.30
C VAL A 146 -5.23 -0.56 1.16
N PRO A 147 -4.18 0.27 1.33
CA PRO A 147 -3.78 1.23 0.31
C PRO A 147 -2.92 0.57 -0.77
N LEU A 148 -3.23 0.87 -2.02
CA LEU A 148 -2.43 0.53 -3.20
C LEU A 148 -1.98 1.84 -3.85
N GLN A 149 -0.71 2.17 -3.67
CA GLN A 149 -0.07 3.26 -4.41
C GLN A 149 0.28 2.76 -5.82
N VAL A 150 -0.04 3.56 -6.83
CA VAL A 150 0.27 3.28 -8.23
C VAL A 150 1.25 4.33 -8.76
N GLY A 151 2.40 3.88 -9.26
CA GLY A 151 3.42 4.75 -9.84
C GLY A 151 3.03 5.22 -11.25
N VAL A 152 2.31 6.33 -11.34
CA VAL A 152 1.83 6.92 -12.62
C VAL A 152 2.56 8.19 -13.05
N LEU A 153 3.54 8.66 -12.26
CA LEU A 153 4.24 9.93 -12.52
C LEU A 153 5.58 9.77 -13.25
N GLN A 154 6.28 8.64 -13.09
CA GLN A 154 7.59 8.38 -13.72
C GLN A 154 7.48 7.28 -14.77
N PHE A 155 7.64 7.66 -16.04
CA PHE A 155 7.52 6.74 -17.17
C PHE A 155 8.77 5.86 -17.34
N PRO A 156 8.62 4.59 -17.78
CA PRO A 156 7.38 3.93 -18.20
C PRO A 156 6.47 3.50 -17.03
N ILE A 157 5.17 3.73 -17.19
CA ILE A 157 4.12 3.35 -16.20
C ILE A 157 3.28 2.17 -16.72
N PRO A 158 2.49 1.49 -15.88
CA PRO A 158 1.57 0.46 -16.33
C PRO A 158 0.59 0.95 -17.40
N SER A 159 0.24 0.09 -18.35
CA SER A 159 -0.84 0.39 -19.30
C SER A 159 -2.22 0.28 -18.65
N ALA A 160 -3.23 0.94 -19.24
CA ALA A 160 -4.64 0.78 -18.87
C ALA A 160 -5.07 -0.70 -18.80
N LYS A 161 -4.61 -1.52 -19.75
CA LYS A 161 -4.84 -2.97 -19.75
C LYS A 161 -4.20 -3.69 -18.56
N ARG A 162 -3.00 -3.31 -18.13
CA ARG A 162 -2.34 -3.92 -16.95
C ARG A 162 -3.08 -3.52 -15.68
N CYS A 163 -3.56 -2.27 -15.57
CA CYS A 163 -4.42 -1.81 -14.47
C CYS A 163 -5.74 -2.61 -14.40
N TYR A 164 -6.43 -2.80 -15.52
CA TYR A 164 -7.67 -3.58 -15.56
C TYR A 164 -7.46 -5.05 -15.17
N LYS A 165 -6.39 -5.68 -15.68
CA LYS A 165 -6.00 -7.05 -15.30
C LYS A 165 -5.65 -7.18 -13.81
N LEU A 166 -4.99 -6.16 -13.23
CA LEU A 166 -4.72 -6.13 -11.80
C LEU A 166 -6.03 -6.10 -11.01
N GLY A 167 -7.01 -5.31 -11.45
CA GLY A 167 -8.36 -5.31 -10.89
C GLY A 167 -9.01 -6.69 -10.89
N GLN A 168 -8.94 -7.41 -12.01
CA GLN A 168 -9.49 -8.77 -12.12
C GLN A 168 -8.81 -9.75 -11.16
N ALA A 169 -7.50 -9.64 -10.95
CA ALA A 169 -6.77 -10.43 -9.94
C ALA A 169 -7.14 -10.01 -8.52
N LEU A 170 -7.25 -8.71 -8.26
CA LEU A 170 -7.68 -8.14 -6.99
C LEU A 170 -9.07 -8.66 -6.57
N ARG A 171 -10.01 -8.79 -7.52
CA ARG A 171 -11.31 -9.40 -7.25
C ARG A 171 -11.19 -10.78 -6.61
N ARG A 172 -10.44 -11.67 -7.26
CA ARG A 172 -10.21 -13.04 -6.77
C ARG A 172 -9.47 -13.04 -5.44
N ALA A 173 -8.52 -12.12 -5.27
CA ALA A 173 -7.79 -11.94 -4.03
C ALA A 173 -8.74 -11.59 -2.87
N ILE A 174 -9.59 -10.57 -3.03
CA ILE A 174 -10.54 -10.16 -2.00
C ILE A 174 -11.56 -11.27 -1.74
N GLU A 175 -12.26 -11.78 -2.76
CA GLU A 175 -13.33 -12.77 -2.59
C GLU A 175 -12.84 -14.09 -1.98
N SER A 176 -11.56 -14.43 -2.15
CA SER A 176 -10.97 -15.63 -1.55
C SER A 176 -10.55 -15.46 -0.09
N TYR A 177 -10.56 -14.24 0.46
CA TYR A 177 -10.25 -13.97 1.86
C TYR A 177 -11.29 -14.65 2.77
N PRO A 178 -10.86 -15.45 3.77
CA PRO A 178 -11.77 -16.35 4.47
C PRO A 178 -12.76 -15.66 5.41
N GLN A 179 -12.44 -14.47 5.93
CA GLN A 179 -13.33 -13.76 6.86
C GLN A 179 -14.53 -13.16 6.14
N ASP A 180 -15.69 -13.12 6.80
CA ASP A 180 -16.90 -12.48 6.27
C ASP A 180 -16.90 -10.97 6.58
N ILE A 181 -16.25 -10.21 5.70
CA ILE A 181 -16.15 -8.75 5.78
C ILE A 181 -16.63 -8.10 4.48
N LYS A 182 -17.17 -6.89 4.59
CA LYS A 182 -17.54 -6.03 3.45
C LYS A 182 -16.35 -5.18 3.04
N VAL A 183 -15.98 -5.28 1.77
CA VAL A 183 -14.92 -4.47 1.17
C VAL A 183 -15.55 -3.55 0.12
N ALA A 184 -15.30 -2.25 0.22
CA ALA A 184 -15.55 -1.33 -0.87
C ALA A 184 -14.22 -0.95 -1.53
N ILE A 185 -14.23 -0.73 -2.85
CA ILE A 185 -13.02 -0.41 -3.59
C ILE A 185 -13.06 1.06 -3.98
N VAL A 186 -12.08 1.84 -3.55
CA VAL A 186 -11.97 3.27 -3.86
C VAL A 186 -10.86 3.43 -4.89
N ALA A 187 -11.13 4.14 -5.98
CA ALA A 187 -10.10 4.65 -6.87
C ALA A 187 -10.13 6.17 -6.88
N THR A 188 -8.96 6.77 -6.87
CA THR A 188 -8.83 8.22 -6.81
C THR A 188 -7.99 8.80 -7.91
N GLY A 189 -8.02 10.12 -8.01
CA GLY A 189 -7.37 10.88 -9.08
C GLY A 189 -8.34 11.22 -10.21
N GLY A 190 -7.86 11.92 -11.21
CA GLY A 190 -8.62 12.38 -12.36
C GLY A 190 -9.58 13.54 -12.05
N VAL A 191 -10.48 13.88 -12.97
CA VAL A 191 -10.51 13.42 -14.37
C VAL A 191 -9.63 14.37 -15.20
N SER A 192 -10.14 15.10 -16.19
CA SER A 192 -9.25 15.93 -17.01
C SER A 192 -8.57 17.04 -16.20
N HIS A 193 -7.24 17.08 -16.29
CA HIS A 193 -6.39 18.16 -15.78
C HIS A 193 -4.96 18.05 -16.31
N GLN A 194 -4.28 19.18 -16.37
CA GLN A 194 -2.84 19.26 -16.54
C GLN A 194 -2.26 20.38 -15.68
N VAL A 195 -1.23 20.07 -14.90
CA VAL A 195 -0.66 20.99 -13.89
C VAL A 195 0.80 21.39 -14.15
N HIS A 196 1.35 21.01 -15.30
CA HIS A 196 2.70 21.41 -15.71
C HIS A 196 2.77 21.90 -17.17
N GLY A 197 3.82 22.68 -17.46
CA GLY A 197 4.14 23.18 -18.80
C GLY A 197 3.16 24.24 -19.33
N GLU A 198 3.35 24.66 -20.58
CA GLU A 198 2.53 25.69 -21.24
C GLU A 198 1.07 25.25 -21.49
N ARG A 199 0.78 23.94 -21.37
CA ARG A 199 -0.57 23.35 -21.47
C ARG A 199 -1.26 23.23 -20.09
N CYS A 200 -0.65 23.73 -19.02
CA CYS A 200 -1.25 23.80 -17.70
C CYS A 200 -2.61 24.52 -17.74
N GLY A 201 -3.62 23.95 -17.07
CA GLY A 201 -5.01 24.43 -17.10
C GLY A 201 -5.88 23.80 -18.20
N PHE A 202 -5.38 22.77 -18.88
CA PHE A 202 -6.17 22.00 -19.83
C PHE A 202 -7.25 21.16 -19.11
N ASN A 203 -8.48 21.21 -19.62
CA ASN A 203 -9.58 20.33 -19.25
C ASN A 203 -10.36 19.92 -20.51
N ASN A 204 -11.11 18.83 -20.41
CA ASN A 204 -11.97 18.33 -21.48
C ASN A 204 -13.20 17.62 -20.90
N PRO A 205 -14.25 18.40 -20.51
CA PRO A 205 -15.47 17.83 -19.91
C PRO A 205 -16.20 16.82 -20.81
N GLU A 206 -16.12 16.98 -22.14
CA GLU A 206 -16.72 16.03 -23.10
C GLU A 206 -16.03 14.67 -23.02
N TRP A 207 -14.70 14.65 -22.94
CA TRP A 207 -13.95 13.43 -22.69
C TRP A 207 -14.24 12.85 -21.31
N ASP A 208 -14.36 13.68 -20.27
CA ASP A 208 -14.63 13.21 -18.92
C ASP A 208 -15.98 12.48 -18.82
N GLU A 209 -17.02 13.01 -19.46
CA GLU A 209 -18.33 12.35 -19.57
C GLU A 209 -18.23 11.03 -20.35
N GLN A 210 -17.55 11.05 -21.51
CA GLN A 210 -17.35 9.85 -22.33
C GLN A 210 -16.55 8.77 -21.59
N PHE A 211 -15.50 9.16 -20.86
CA PHE A 211 -14.68 8.27 -20.07
C PHE A 211 -15.51 7.57 -19.01
N VAL A 212 -16.34 8.31 -18.25
CA VAL A 212 -17.20 7.73 -17.21
C VAL A 212 -18.25 6.79 -17.82
N ASP A 213 -18.83 7.12 -18.98
CA ASP A 213 -19.77 6.23 -19.66
C ASP A 213 -19.10 4.90 -20.07
N LEU A 214 -17.96 4.97 -20.76
CA LEU A 214 -17.16 3.78 -21.13
C LEU A 214 -16.70 3.01 -19.89
N PHE A 215 -16.28 3.70 -18.84
CA PHE A 215 -15.83 3.09 -17.60
C PHE A 215 -16.91 2.21 -16.96
N VAL A 216 -18.16 2.67 -16.97
CA VAL A 216 -19.30 1.92 -16.42
C VAL A 216 -19.72 0.81 -17.37
N ASN A 217 -19.91 1.13 -18.65
CA ASN A 217 -20.65 0.31 -19.60
C ASN A 217 -19.77 -0.55 -20.51
N ASP A 218 -18.56 -0.10 -20.86
CA ASP A 218 -17.65 -0.78 -21.80
C ASP A 218 -16.16 -0.56 -21.42
N PRO A 219 -15.73 -1.00 -20.22
CA PRO A 219 -14.39 -0.69 -19.73
C PRO A 219 -13.27 -1.36 -20.52
N GLU A 220 -13.57 -2.38 -21.34
CA GLU A 220 -12.57 -3.05 -22.16
C GLU A 220 -12.03 -2.13 -23.25
N ARG A 221 -12.85 -1.22 -23.80
CA ARG A 221 -12.42 -0.20 -24.77
C ARG A 221 -11.33 0.72 -24.23
N LEU A 222 -11.48 1.12 -22.96
CA LEU A 222 -10.49 1.93 -22.27
C LEU A 222 -9.13 1.20 -22.17
N THR A 223 -9.12 -0.14 -22.14
CA THR A 223 -7.87 -0.90 -22.10
C THR A 223 -7.07 -0.92 -23.40
N GLU A 224 -7.70 -0.50 -24.51
CA GLU A 224 -7.08 -0.47 -25.84
C GLU A 224 -6.35 0.85 -26.13
N MET A 225 -6.62 1.89 -25.33
CA MET A 225 -6.04 3.21 -25.48
C MET A 225 -4.59 3.26 -24.99
N THR A 226 -3.78 4.06 -25.69
CA THR A 226 -2.42 4.39 -25.31
C THR A 226 -2.39 5.51 -24.27
N LEU A 227 -1.30 5.57 -23.49
CA LEU A 227 -1.09 6.64 -22.51
C LEU A 227 -1.07 8.05 -23.17
N ALA A 228 -0.58 8.14 -24.41
CA ALA A 228 -0.57 9.38 -25.18
C ALA A 228 -1.98 9.85 -25.56
N GLU A 229 -2.89 8.92 -25.91
CA GLU A 229 -4.30 9.23 -26.17
C GLU A 229 -5.00 9.70 -24.90
N TYR A 230 -4.78 9.02 -23.77
CA TYR A 230 -5.25 9.50 -22.47
C TYR A 230 -4.75 10.91 -22.15
N ALA A 231 -3.45 11.19 -22.33
CA ALA A 231 -2.89 12.50 -22.06
C ALA A 231 -3.39 13.59 -23.03
N THR A 232 -3.65 13.22 -24.28
CA THR A 232 -4.22 14.14 -25.29
C THR A 232 -5.64 14.52 -24.91
N LEU A 233 -6.48 13.54 -24.56
CA LEU A 233 -7.88 13.76 -24.25
C LEU A 233 -8.12 14.35 -22.86
N GLY A 234 -7.35 13.92 -21.85
CA GLY A 234 -7.55 14.28 -20.44
C GLY A 234 -6.48 15.17 -19.81
N GLY A 235 -5.40 15.52 -20.52
CA GLY A 235 -4.24 16.19 -19.91
C GLY A 235 -3.25 15.19 -19.31
N MET A 236 -1.99 15.61 -19.12
CA MET A 236 -0.93 14.69 -18.72
C MET A 236 -1.22 14.02 -17.38
N GLU A 237 -1.47 14.81 -16.32
CA GLU A 237 -1.82 14.25 -15.00
C GLU A 237 -3.21 13.62 -15.01
N GLY A 238 -4.14 14.14 -15.81
CA GLY A 238 -5.45 13.50 -16.05
C GLY A 238 -5.36 12.07 -16.62
N SER A 239 -4.22 11.65 -17.18
CA SER A 239 -4.00 10.26 -17.59
C SER A 239 -3.97 9.26 -16.42
N GLU A 240 -3.85 9.71 -15.17
CA GLU A 240 -3.89 8.86 -13.98
C GLU A 240 -5.21 8.08 -13.81
N VAL A 241 -6.28 8.46 -14.53
CA VAL A 241 -7.56 7.74 -14.57
C VAL A 241 -7.45 6.28 -15.03
N ILE A 242 -6.32 5.88 -15.62
CA ILE A 242 -6.03 4.46 -15.86
C ILE A 242 -6.04 3.63 -14.56
N THR A 243 -5.78 4.24 -13.41
CA THR A 243 -5.85 3.58 -12.10
C THR A 243 -7.28 3.23 -11.69
N TRP A 244 -8.28 3.99 -12.17
CA TRP A 244 -9.69 3.68 -11.94
C TRP A 244 -10.05 2.31 -12.52
N LEU A 245 -9.39 1.88 -13.60
CA LEU A 245 -9.61 0.56 -14.20
C LEU A 245 -9.22 -0.59 -13.26
N ILE A 246 -8.36 -0.36 -12.26
CA ILE A 246 -8.11 -1.35 -11.19
C ILE A 246 -9.40 -1.57 -10.38
N MET A 247 -10.09 -0.49 -10.00
CA MET A 247 -11.38 -0.60 -9.32
C MET A 247 -12.42 -1.27 -10.22
N ARG A 248 -12.56 -0.82 -11.46
CA ARG A 248 -13.57 -1.38 -12.37
C ARG A 248 -13.37 -2.85 -12.69
N GLY A 249 -12.11 -3.27 -12.88
CA GLY A 249 -11.76 -4.66 -13.11
C GLY A 249 -11.98 -5.55 -11.90
N ALA A 250 -12.05 -4.97 -10.70
CA ALA A 250 -12.35 -5.70 -9.47
C ALA A 250 -13.86 -5.90 -9.22
N LEU A 251 -14.71 -5.04 -9.81
CA LEU A 251 -16.15 -5.22 -9.79
C LEU A 251 -16.62 -6.32 -10.76
N SER A 252 -17.87 -6.75 -10.62
CA SER A 252 -18.49 -7.69 -11.57
C SER A 252 -18.66 -7.03 -12.94
N ALA A 253 -18.88 -7.86 -13.96
CA ALA A 253 -19.16 -7.36 -15.31
C ALA A 253 -20.37 -6.40 -15.31
N ASN A 254 -21.42 -6.77 -14.59
CA ASN A 254 -22.59 -5.91 -14.36
C ASN A 254 -22.40 -5.08 -13.09
N VAL A 255 -22.73 -3.79 -13.16
CA VAL A 255 -22.74 -2.86 -12.03
C VAL A 255 -23.98 -1.98 -12.14
N ASN A 256 -24.52 -1.52 -11.01
CA ASN A 256 -25.52 -0.45 -11.02
C ASN A 256 -24.85 0.88 -10.73
N LYS A 257 -25.01 1.86 -11.61
CA LYS A 257 -24.57 3.24 -11.35
C LYS A 257 -25.59 3.92 -10.43
N LEU A 258 -25.24 4.07 -9.16
CA LEU A 258 -26.11 4.69 -8.15
C LEU A 258 -25.98 6.20 -8.14
N HIS A 259 -24.79 6.72 -8.45
CA HIS A 259 -24.50 8.14 -8.46
C HIS A 259 -23.39 8.46 -9.45
N GLN A 260 -23.48 9.62 -10.09
CA GLN A 260 -22.43 10.25 -10.89
C GLN A 260 -22.63 11.76 -10.83
N ASP A 261 -21.55 12.50 -10.64
CA ASP A 261 -21.55 13.96 -10.75
C ASP A 261 -20.19 14.48 -11.21
N TYR A 262 -20.17 15.73 -11.68
CA TYR A 262 -18.99 16.41 -12.19
C TYR A 262 -19.05 17.90 -11.89
N TYR A 263 -17.93 18.45 -11.40
CA TYR A 263 -17.78 19.88 -11.21
C TYR A 263 -16.35 20.34 -11.48
N LEU A 264 -16.18 21.40 -12.28
CA LEU A 264 -14.87 21.97 -12.62
C LEU A 264 -14.76 23.38 -12.00
N PRO A 265 -14.32 23.50 -10.73
CA PRO A 265 -14.18 24.80 -10.08
C PRO A 265 -12.91 25.56 -10.51
N SER A 266 -11.85 24.83 -10.88
CA SER A 266 -10.50 25.37 -11.09
C SER A 266 -9.73 24.46 -12.05
N MET A 267 -8.57 23.92 -11.64
CA MET A 267 -7.65 23.18 -12.52
C MET A 267 -8.09 21.75 -12.88
N THR A 268 -8.88 21.11 -12.01
CA THR A 268 -9.22 19.69 -12.14
C THR A 268 -10.72 19.50 -12.22
N GLY A 269 -11.17 18.69 -13.18
CA GLY A 269 -12.52 18.18 -13.21
C GLY A 269 -12.75 17.24 -12.04
N ILE A 270 -13.51 17.68 -11.04
CA ILE A 270 -13.84 16.90 -9.85
C ILE A 270 -15.02 16.01 -10.19
N ALA A 271 -14.76 14.72 -10.36
CA ALA A 271 -15.78 13.72 -10.61
C ALA A 271 -16.03 12.86 -9.36
N THR A 272 -17.29 12.45 -9.20
CA THR A 272 -17.70 11.45 -8.21
C THR A 272 -18.53 10.38 -8.93
N LEU A 273 -18.30 9.12 -8.60
CA LEU A 273 -19.01 7.98 -9.17
C LEU A 273 -19.19 6.89 -8.11
N LEU A 274 -20.40 6.36 -8.01
CA LEU A 274 -20.74 5.24 -7.14
C LEU A 274 -21.33 4.09 -7.93
N LEU A 275 -20.68 2.93 -7.86
CA LEU A 275 -21.09 1.70 -8.51
C LEU A 275 -21.41 0.64 -7.47
N GLU A 276 -22.61 0.07 -7.53
CA GLU A 276 -22.98 -1.10 -6.75
C GLU A 276 -22.57 -2.38 -7.50
N ASN A 277 -21.92 -3.29 -6.80
CA ASN A 277 -21.39 -4.53 -7.37
C ASN A 277 -22.51 -5.59 -7.48
N GLN A 278 -22.84 -6.01 -8.70
CA GLN A 278 -23.88 -7.03 -8.98
C GLN A 278 -23.25 -8.43 -9.13
N ALA A 279 -22.40 -8.81 -8.18
CA ALA A 279 -21.75 -10.11 -8.16
C ALA A 279 -22.76 -11.22 -7.89
N ARG A 280 -22.59 -12.37 -8.55
CA ARG A 280 -23.34 -13.59 -8.28
C ARG A 280 -22.41 -14.66 -7.76
N GLU A 281 -22.90 -15.47 -6.83
CA GLU A 281 -22.17 -16.67 -6.42
C GLU A 281 -22.05 -17.64 -7.59
N VAL A 282 -20.84 -18.13 -7.80
CA VAL A 282 -20.59 -19.20 -8.77
C VAL A 282 -20.73 -20.52 -8.02
N PRO A 283 -21.56 -21.49 -8.49
CA PRO A 283 -21.87 -22.72 -7.76
C PRO A 283 -20.74 -23.77 -7.85
N VAL A 284 -19.47 -23.34 -7.84
CA VAL A 284 -18.29 -24.20 -7.81
C VAL A 284 -17.25 -23.58 -6.90
N ASP A 285 -16.36 -24.42 -6.35
CA ASP A 285 -15.37 -23.97 -5.39
C ASP A 285 -14.15 -23.28 -6.04
N VAL A 286 -14.40 -22.14 -6.69
CA VAL A 286 -13.35 -21.30 -7.29
C VAL A 286 -12.44 -20.74 -6.20
N LEU A 287 -13.02 -20.38 -5.05
CA LEU A 287 -12.32 -19.64 -4.00
C LEU A 287 -11.37 -20.54 -3.20
N GLU A 288 -11.70 -21.81 -2.94
CA GLU A 288 -10.74 -22.76 -2.36
C GLU A 288 -9.61 -23.09 -3.32
N ARG A 289 -9.90 -23.28 -4.62
CA ARG A 289 -8.85 -23.46 -5.63
C ARG A 289 -7.90 -22.26 -5.67
N HIS A 290 -8.44 -21.05 -5.60
CA HIS A 290 -7.64 -19.83 -5.54
C HIS A 290 -6.79 -19.78 -4.26
N ARG A 291 -7.36 -20.06 -3.08
CA ARG A 291 -6.58 -20.15 -1.82
C ARG A 291 -5.44 -21.19 -1.90
N LYS A 292 -5.64 -22.32 -2.56
CA LYS A 292 -4.57 -23.30 -2.81
C LYS A 292 -3.50 -22.75 -3.74
N HIS A 293 -3.90 -22.03 -4.80
CA HIS A 293 -2.99 -21.37 -5.72
C HIS A 293 -2.11 -20.33 -5.01
N ILE A 294 -2.69 -19.47 -4.16
CA ILE A 294 -1.96 -18.45 -3.36
C ILE A 294 -0.81 -19.09 -2.56
N ASN A 295 -1.05 -20.26 -1.97
CA ASN A 295 -0.09 -20.92 -1.08
C ASN A 295 0.83 -21.91 -1.80
N HIS A 296 0.66 -22.12 -3.11
CA HIS A 296 1.30 -23.21 -3.84
C HIS A 296 2.83 -23.22 -3.71
N GLN A 297 3.47 -22.06 -3.85
CA GLN A 297 4.94 -21.92 -3.85
C GLN A 297 5.60 -22.29 -2.51
N LEU A 298 4.88 -22.15 -1.39
CA LEU A 298 5.39 -22.46 -0.06
C LEU A 298 4.76 -23.74 0.53
N ALA A 299 3.96 -24.48 -0.24
CA ALA A 299 3.35 -25.70 0.24
C ALA A 299 4.42 -26.74 0.64
N GLY A 300 4.37 -27.23 1.87
CA GLY A 300 5.34 -28.19 2.40
C GLY A 300 6.57 -27.57 3.08
N ILE A 301 6.68 -26.24 3.12
CA ILE A 301 7.82 -25.53 3.74
C ILE A 301 7.97 -25.85 5.24
N GLU A 302 6.87 -26.20 5.91
CA GLU A 302 6.84 -26.57 7.33
C GLU A 302 7.66 -27.84 7.65
N LYS A 303 7.96 -28.67 6.65
CA LYS A 303 8.81 -29.87 6.81
C LYS A 303 10.29 -29.51 6.96
N LEU A 304 10.69 -28.31 6.56
CA LEU A 304 12.07 -27.84 6.64
C LEU A 304 12.36 -27.34 8.07
N GLN A 305 12.86 -28.25 8.90
CA GLN A 305 13.19 -27.94 10.30
C GLN A 305 14.23 -26.82 10.43
N GLY A 306 14.09 -26.01 11.49
CA GLY A 306 15.02 -24.92 11.79
C GLY A 306 14.98 -23.75 10.80
N THR A 307 13.97 -23.66 9.94
CA THR A 307 13.85 -22.61 8.92
C THR A 307 12.64 -21.72 9.19
N TYR A 308 12.82 -20.41 8.97
CA TYR A 308 11.82 -19.38 9.26
C TYR A 308 11.66 -18.46 8.05
N PRO A 309 10.84 -18.84 7.05
CA PRO A 309 10.64 -18.04 5.83
C PRO A 309 10.20 -16.62 6.18
N PHE A 310 10.88 -15.59 5.67
CA PHE A 310 10.62 -14.19 6.02
C PHE A 310 9.37 -13.65 5.28
N THR A 311 8.20 -14.17 5.63
CA THR A 311 6.90 -13.77 5.07
C THR A 311 6.55 -12.34 5.47
N LEU A 312 5.55 -11.74 4.80
CA LEU A 312 5.01 -10.43 5.19
C LEU A 312 4.54 -10.40 6.65
N GLU A 313 3.99 -11.50 7.16
CA GLU A 313 3.57 -11.62 8.57
C GLU A 313 4.76 -11.58 9.54
N ARG A 314 5.83 -12.31 9.26
CA ARG A 314 7.05 -12.26 10.09
C ARG A 314 7.74 -10.93 9.99
N SER A 315 7.83 -10.37 8.78
CA SER A 315 8.35 -9.04 8.52
C SER A 315 7.58 -8.00 9.35
N HIS A 316 6.26 -8.12 9.42
CA HIS A 316 5.39 -7.25 10.20
C HIS A 316 5.66 -7.36 11.70
N LYS A 317 5.63 -8.59 12.25
CA LYS A 317 5.93 -8.85 13.65
C LYS A 317 7.30 -8.30 14.07
N GLY A 318 8.32 -8.50 13.25
CA GLY A 318 9.69 -8.09 13.54
C GLY A 318 10.03 -6.67 13.10
N TYR A 319 9.08 -5.87 12.61
CA TYR A 319 9.42 -4.65 11.86
C TYR A 319 10.22 -3.64 12.67
N ARG A 320 9.78 -3.32 13.89
CA ARG A 320 10.48 -2.37 14.78
C ARG A 320 11.94 -2.78 15.02
N LEU A 321 12.17 -4.06 15.35
CA LEU A 321 13.51 -4.61 15.53
C LEU A 321 14.34 -4.54 14.24
N ASN A 322 13.77 -4.95 13.10
CA ASN A 322 14.47 -4.88 11.83
C ASN A 322 14.81 -3.43 11.43
N ARG A 323 13.89 -2.48 11.61
CA ARG A 323 14.16 -1.05 11.37
C ARG A 323 15.28 -0.53 12.26
N PHE A 324 15.25 -0.85 13.55
CA PHE A 324 16.30 -0.48 14.49
C PHE A 324 17.68 -1.02 14.08
N LEU A 325 17.77 -2.28 13.66
CA LEU A 325 19.02 -2.89 13.21
C LEU A 325 19.45 -2.40 11.82
N HIS A 326 18.52 -2.03 10.95
CA HIS A 326 18.82 -1.47 9.63
C HIS A 326 19.62 -0.18 9.74
N ASN A 327 19.30 0.69 10.71
CA ASN A 327 20.00 1.95 10.92
C ASN A 327 21.51 1.79 11.21
N LEU A 328 22.00 0.59 11.52
CA LEU A 328 23.44 0.30 11.67
C LEU A 328 24.27 0.59 10.40
N ILE A 329 23.64 0.76 9.24
CA ILE A 329 24.32 1.24 8.03
C ILE A 329 24.82 2.68 8.15
N ASP A 330 24.18 3.50 9.00
CA ASP A 330 24.57 4.90 9.25
C ASP A 330 25.76 4.96 10.24
N PRO A 331 26.85 5.70 9.90
CA PRO A 331 28.02 5.86 10.77
C PRO A 331 27.75 6.45 12.15
N LEU A 332 26.95 7.51 12.22
CA LEU A 332 26.63 8.18 13.48
C LEU A 332 25.76 7.26 14.33
N TRP A 333 24.81 6.57 13.70
CA TRP A 333 23.96 5.62 14.38
C TRP A 333 24.75 4.47 15.00
N ARG A 334 25.63 3.81 14.23
CA ARG A 334 26.41 2.67 14.77
C ARG A 334 27.41 3.10 15.85
N ALA A 335 27.93 4.33 15.80
CA ALA A 335 28.74 4.88 16.90
C ALA A 335 27.90 5.03 18.18
N ARG A 336 26.72 5.66 18.08
CA ARG A 336 25.77 5.76 19.21
C ARG A 336 25.34 4.39 19.73
N PHE A 337 25.14 3.41 18.85
CA PHE A 337 24.78 2.04 19.24
C PHE A 337 25.84 1.37 20.12
N LEU A 338 27.12 1.70 19.95
CA LEU A 338 28.22 1.17 20.76
C LEU A 338 28.38 1.94 22.08
N GLU A 339 28.10 3.24 22.10
CA GLU A 339 28.31 4.11 23.26
C GLU A 339 27.09 4.19 24.20
N VAL A 340 25.88 4.36 23.64
CA VAL A 340 24.65 4.70 24.38
C VAL A 340 23.47 3.81 23.96
N GLN A 341 23.72 2.50 23.86
CA GLN A 341 22.76 1.49 23.38
C GLN A 341 21.37 1.56 24.06
N ASP A 342 21.32 1.72 25.38
CA ASP A 342 20.06 1.72 26.12
C ASP A 342 19.21 2.97 25.84
N GLN A 343 19.85 4.12 25.60
CA GLN A 343 19.14 5.35 25.19
C GLN A 343 18.50 5.15 23.81
N LEU A 344 19.22 4.52 22.87
CA LEU A 344 18.66 4.19 21.55
C LEU A 344 17.50 3.19 21.64
N PHE A 345 17.52 2.27 22.61
CA PHE A 345 16.39 1.37 22.85
C PHE A 345 15.13 2.12 23.30
N ASP A 346 15.28 3.17 24.10
CA ASP A 346 14.19 4.04 24.53
C ASP A 346 13.69 4.93 23.39
N GLU A 347 14.59 5.62 22.69
CA GLU A 347 14.28 6.49 21.54
C GLU A 347 13.47 5.76 20.45
N HIS A 348 13.74 4.47 20.24
CA HIS A 348 13.08 3.64 19.21
C HIS A 348 12.06 2.66 19.78
N GLN A 349 11.71 2.81 21.06
CA GLN A 349 10.61 2.11 21.70
C GLN A 349 10.70 0.58 21.57
N LEU A 350 11.92 0.02 21.59
CA LEU A 350 12.11 -1.43 21.58
C LEU A 350 11.46 -2.04 22.82
N THR A 351 10.78 -3.17 22.64
CA THR A 351 10.15 -3.91 23.74
C THR A 351 11.20 -4.53 24.65
N PRO A 352 10.87 -4.85 25.92
CA PRO A 352 11.80 -5.52 26.82
C PRO A 352 12.41 -6.81 26.24
N GLN A 353 11.62 -7.59 25.50
CA GLN A 353 12.08 -8.81 24.83
C GLN A 353 13.10 -8.52 23.72
N GLU A 354 12.83 -7.53 22.87
CA GLU A 354 13.77 -7.13 21.80
C GLU A 354 15.09 -6.62 22.38
N ARG A 355 15.03 -5.80 23.44
CA ARG A 355 16.21 -5.29 24.14
C ARG A 355 17.07 -6.43 24.69
N ASP A 356 16.45 -7.38 25.39
CA ASP A 356 17.16 -8.54 25.95
C ASP A 356 17.88 -9.35 24.87
N MET A 357 17.18 -9.71 23.78
CA MET A 357 17.77 -10.49 22.69
C MET A 357 18.95 -9.77 22.04
N VAL A 358 18.85 -8.45 21.82
CA VAL A 358 19.96 -7.64 21.25
C VAL A 358 21.13 -7.56 22.22
N ARG A 359 20.89 -7.31 23.53
CA ARG A 359 21.97 -7.23 24.54
C ARG A 359 22.71 -8.55 24.71
N ARG A 360 21.98 -9.67 24.75
CA ARG A 360 22.59 -11.00 24.89
C ARG A 360 23.19 -11.53 23.59
N ARG A 361 22.95 -10.83 22.45
CA ARG A 361 23.31 -11.30 21.11
C ARG A 361 22.76 -12.71 20.88
N ASP A 362 21.49 -12.90 21.26
CA ASP A 362 20.80 -14.17 21.16
C ASP A 362 20.35 -14.38 19.70
N TRP A 363 21.30 -14.76 18.85
CA TRP A 363 21.12 -14.85 17.40
C TRP A 363 19.98 -15.78 17.00
N GLN A 364 19.81 -16.89 17.72
CA GLN A 364 18.73 -17.84 17.47
C GLN A 364 17.38 -17.23 17.84
N ALA A 365 17.26 -16.61 19.02
CA ALA A 365 16.02 -15.96 19.43
C ALA A 365 15.65 -14.80 18.50
N LEU A 366 16.63 -14.03 18.01
CA LEU A 366 16.40 -12.94 17.05
C LEU A 366 15.78 -13.46 15.74
N ILE A 367 16.30 -14.55 15.17
CA ILE A 367 15.70 -15.20 13.98
C ILE A 367 14.29 -15.72 14.26
N GLN A 368 14.11 -16.41 15.40
CA GLN A 368 12.81 -16.95 15.81
C GLN A 368 11.75 -15.86 16.03
N TYR A 369 12.16 -14.72 16.58
CA TYR A 369 11.30 -13.57 16.83
C TYR A 369 10.80 -12.95 15.52
N GLY A 370 11.69 -12.79 14.54
CA GLY A 370 11.38 -12.19 13.24
C GLY A 370 12.43 -11.24 12.70
N ALA A 371 13.67 -11.23 13.22
CA ALA A 371 14.77 -10.53 12.57
C ALA A 371 15.16 -11.26 11.27
N ILE A 372 15.42 -10.52 10.19
CA ILE A 372 16.03 -11.09 9.00
C ILE A 372 17.55 -11.23 9.21
N PHE A 373 18.13 -12.34 8.75
CA PHE A 373 19.55 -12.64 8.95
C PHE A 373 20.49 -11.49 8.52
N PHE A 374 20.21 -10.83 7.40
CA PHE A 374 21.06 -9.76 6.85
C PHE A 374 21.17 -8.51 7.74
N LEU A 375 20.30 -8.36 8.73
CA LEU A 375 20.42 -7.33 9.76
C LEU A 375 21.21 -7.82 10.98
N LEU A 376 21.15 -9.12 11.28
CA LEU A 376 22.03 -9.75 12.27
C LEU A 376 23.48 -9.76 11.78
N GLU A 377 23.70 -9.95 10.49
CA GLU A 377 25.01 -9.82 9.85
C GLU A 377 25.61 -8.41 10.03
N LYS A 378 24.78 -7.36 9.91
CA LYS A 378 25.19 -5.97 10.19
C LYS A 378 25.49 -5.75 11.67
N LEU A 379 24.63 -6.27 12.55
CA LEU A 379 24.87 -6.22 13.99
C LEU A 379 26.18 -6.92 14.36
N GLY A 380 26.46 -8.08 13.76
CA GLY A 380 27.72 -8.79 13.93
C GLY A 380 28.91 -7.93 13.51
N ALA A 381 28.88 -7.37 12.30
CA ALA A 381 29.94 -6.49 11.81
C ALA A 381 30.20 -5.27 12.72
N VAL A 382 29.14 -4.62 13.21
CA VAL A 382 29.26 -3.47 14.14
C VAL A 382 29.82 -3.87 15.51
N THR A 383 29.49 -5.07 15.99
CA THR A 383 29.91 -5.55 17.32
C THR A 383 31.18 -6.40 17.31
N GLY A 384 31.86 -6.52 16.15
CA GLY A 384 33.07 -7.32 16.00
C GLY A 384 32.84 -8.84 15.99
N VAL A 385 31.59 -9.29 15.81
CA VAL A 385 31.22 -10.70 15.74
C VAL A 385 31.19 -11.16 14.28
N SER A 386 32.00 -12.16 13.94
CA SER A 386 32.05 -12.70 12.58
C SER A 386 30.82 -13.54 12.22
N ASN A 387 30.56 -13.72 10.93
CA ASN A 387 29.42 -14.52 10.47
C ASN A 387 29.47 -15.96 11.00
N LEU A 388 30.64 -16.58 11.14
CA LEU A 388 30.73 -17.95 11.66
C LEU A 388 30.36 -18.04 13.14
N HIS A 389 30.59 -17.00 13.95
CA HIS A 389 30.11 -16.99 15.33
C HIS A 389 28.59 -16.99 15.37
N ILE A 390 27.96 -16.21 14.49
CA ILE A 390 26.49 -16.16 14.37
C ILE A 390 25.96 -17.53 13.93
N TYR A 391 26.55 -18.15 12.90
CA TYR A 391 26.12 -19.47 12.43
C TYR A 391 26.33 -20.58 13.47
N ALA A 392 27.46 -20.56 14.17
CA ALA A 392 27.77 -21.51 15.24
C ALA A 392 26.74 -21.41 16.37
N ALA A 393 26.44 -20.18 16.82
CA ALA A 393 25.45 -19.92 17.85
C ALA A 393 24.04 -20.39 17.43
N MET A 394 23.61 -20.12 16.20
CA MET A 394 22.31 -20.60 15.70
C MET A 394 22.22 -22.14 15.63
N LYS A 395 23.35 -22.81 15.43
CA LYS A 395 23.44 -24.28 15.42
C LYS A 395 23.63 -24.88 16.83
N GLY A 396 23.83 -24.04 17.86
CA GLY A 396 24.12 -24.49 19.22
C GLY A 396 25.50 -25.13 19.37
N LEU A 397 26.48 -24.71 18.56
CA LEU A 397 27.86 -25.23 18.58
C LEU A 397 28.85 -24.14 19.02
N SER A 398 30.02 -24.56 19.52
CA SER A 398 31.18 -23.67 19.59
C SER A 398 31.65 -23.29 18.18
N LEU A 399 32.36 -22.16 18.04
CA LEU A 399 32.93 -21.75 16.75
C LEU A 399 33.83 -22.85 16.16
N GLU A 400 34.69 -23.44 16.99
CA GLU A 400 35.60 -24.51 16.58
C GLU A 400 34.83 -25.72 16.04
N ALA A 401 33.84 -26.21 16.79
CA ALA A 401 33.01 -27.34 16.36
C ALA A 401 32.24 -27.02 15.07
N PHE A 402 31.77 -25.79 14.90
CA PHE A 402 31.12 -25.36 13.67
C PHE A 402 32.11 -25.32 12.49
N GLN A 403 33.32 -24.78 12.68
CA GLN A 403 34.36 -24.72 11.66
C GLN A 403 34.82 -26.11 11.18
N GLN A 404 34.85 -27.11 12.07
CA GLN A 404 35.11 -28.50 11.68
C GLN A 404 34.07 -29.04 10.69
N THR A 405 32.88 -28.45 10.61
CA THR A 405 31.88 -28.84 9.62
C THR A 405 32.11 -28.20 8.24
N ARG A 406 33.06 -27.27 8.11
CA ARG A 406 33.32 -26.50 6.88
C ARG A 406 34.64 -26.96 6.25
N ASN A 407 34.71 -26.95 4.92
CA ASN A 407 35.91 -27.37 4.19
C ASN A 407 37.13 -26.47 4.42
N GLN A 408 36.91 -25.19 4.78
CA GLN A 408 37.95 -24.20 5.04
C GLN A 408 37.64 -23.46 6.34
N GLN A 409 38.62 -23.38 7.24
CA GLN A 409 38.47 -22.78 8.57
C GLN A 409 38.88 -21.30 8.53
N VAL A 410 38.02 -20.49 7.94
CA VAL A 410 38.20 -19.03 7.84
C VAL A 410 37.21 -18.29 8.72
N THR A 411 37.48 -17.00 8.98
CA THR A 411 36.53 -16.06 9.58
C THR A 411 36.37 -14.83 8.70
N TYR A 412 35.12 -14.39 8.53
CA TYR A 412 34.78 -13.23 7.72
C TYR A 412 33.57 -12.47 8.28
N SER A 413 33.43 -11.22 7.87
CA SER A 413 32.26 -10.37 8.12
C SER A 413 32.03 -9.45 6.91
N VAL A 414 30.94 -8.68 6.94
CA VAL A 414 30.65 -7.64 5.94
C VAL A 414 31.32 -6.28 6.26
N ALA A 415 32.20 -6.22 7.26
CA ALA A 415 32.88 -4.99 7.63
C ALA A 415 33.79 -4.49 6.50
N GLY A 416 33.70 -3.18 6.20
CA GLY A 416 34.61 -2.49 5.29
C GLY A 416 35.96 -2.18 5.95
N LYS A 417 36.84 -1.51 5.20
CA LYS A 417 38.07 -0.92 5.78
C LYS A 417 37.66 0.20 6.74
N GLN A 418 38.24 0.19 7.95
CA GLN A 418 38.08 1.26 8.93
C GLN A 418 38.89 2.48 8.57
#